data_AF-A0A2H0GB95-F1
#
_entry.id   AF-A0A2H0GB95-F1
#
_cell.length_a   1.000
_cell.length_b   1.000
_cell.length_c   1.000
_cell.angle_alpha   90.00
_cell.angle_beta   90.00
_cell.angle_gamma   90.00
#
_symmetry.space_group_name_H-M   'P 1'
#
loop_
_entity.id
_entity.type
_entity.pdbx_description
1 polymer ?
#
loop_
_entity_poly.entity_id
_entity_poly.type
_entity_poly.pdbx_seq_one_letter_code
_entity_poly.pdbx_strand_id
1 'polypeptide(L)' 'GGQKGKKMMYKPFKELLISIQDKTMDEQKVILEEHFENWKGSLEQVDDVCVIGVRI' A
#
# COMPACT_ATOMS: atom_id res chain seq x y z
N GLY A 1 0.89 5.47 -10.46
CA GLY A 1 0.95 4.00 -10.48
C GLY A 1 -0.31 3.38 -11.07
N GLY A 2 -0.37 2.05 -11.20
CA GLY A 2 -1.51 1.25 -11.67
C GLY A 2 -1.49 0.95 -13.18
N GLN A 3 -2.28 -0.04 -13.62
CA GLN A 3 -2.51 -0.30 -15.05
C GLN A 3 -2.99 1.01 -15.70
N LYS A 4 -2.15 1.60 -16.57
CA LYS A 4 -2.34 2.92 -17.21
C LYS A 4 -2.22 4.17 -16.31
N GLY A 5 -1.46 4.12 -15.21
CA GLY A 5 -1.24 5.30 -14.36
C GLY A 5 -2.43 5.68 -13.47
N LYS A 6 -3.35 4.74 -13.23
CA LYS A 6 -4.54 4.94 -12.40
C LYS A 6 -4.22 5.05 -10.90
N LYS A 7 -4.65 6.16 -10.29
CA LYS A 7 -4.59 6.40 -8.82
C LYS A 7 -5.10 5.19 -8.03
N MET A 8 -4.36 4.82 -6.98
CA MET A 8 -4.84 3.85 -5.99
C MET A 8 -5.99 4.50 -5.23
N MET A 9 -7.18 3.94 -5.38
CA MET A 9 -8.37 4.45 -4.71
C MET A 9 -8.55 3.74 -3.36
N TYR A 10 -9.44 4.28 -2.53
CA TYR A 10 -9.74 3.74 -1.20
C TYR A 10 -10.07 2.24 -1.18
N LYS A 11 -10.86 1.75 -2.16
CA LYS A 11 -11.34 0.36 -2.18
C LYS A 11 -10.21 -0.69 -2.22
N PRO A 12 -9.30 -0.69 -3.21
CA PRO A 12 -8.19 -1.66 -3.25
C PRO A 12 -7.24 -1.53 -2.05
N PHE A 13 -7.00 -0.32 -1.55
CA PHE A 13 -6.17 -0.12 -0.36
C PHE A 13 -6.81 -0.73 0.89
N LYS A 14 -8.13 -0.56 1.07
CA LYS A 14 -8.88 -1.21 2.16
C LYS A 14 -8.84 -2.74 2.06
N GLU A 15 -9.04 -3.28 0.86
CA GLU A 15 -8.99 -4.73 0.63
C GLU A 15 -7.61 -5.31 0.97
N LEU A 16 -6.53 -4.60 0.61
CA LEU A 16 -5.18 -4.94 1.03
C LEU A 16 -5.03 -4.97 2.55
N LEU A 17 -5.44 -3.90 3.25
CA LEU A 17 -5.34 -3.83 4.72
C LEU A 17 -6.09 -4.97 5.41
N ILE A 18 -7.28 -5.34 4.93
CA ILE A 18 -8.06 -6.46 5.45
C ILE A 18 -7.35 -7.80 5.20
N SER A 19 -6.70 -7.97 4.04
CA SER A 19 -6.00 -9.21 3.67
C SER A 19 -4.71 -9.49 4.45
N ILE A 20 -4.14 -8.48 5.11
CA ILE A 20 -2.88 -8.59 5.86
C ILE A 20 -3.06 -8.43 7.37
N GLN A 21 -4.30 -8.23 7.85
CA GLN A 21 -4.58 -7.85 9.24
C GLN A 21 -4.09 -8.88 10.28
N ASP A 22 -3.99 -10.15 9.90
CA ASP A 22 -3.55 -11.29 10.72
C ASP A 22 -2.02 -11.38 10.86
N LYS A 23 -1.27 -10.69 9.99
CA LYS A 23 0.20 -10.72 9.97
C LYS A 23 0.81 -9.84 11.07
N THR A 24 2.07 -10.04 11.41
CA THR A 24 2.79 -9.14 12.35
C THR A 24 2.89 -7.72 11.79
N MET A 25 3.09 -6.71 12.63
CA MET A 25 3.23 -5.32 12.18
C MET A 25 4.40 -5.15 11.20
N ASP A 26 5.50 -5.87 11.42
CA ASP A 26 6.66 -5.85 10.54
C ASP A 26 6.35 -6.48 9.17
N GLU A 27 5.65 -7.62 9.13
CA GLU A 27 5.20 -8.22 7.88
C GLU A 27 4.20 -7.34 7.13
N GLN A 28 3.27 -6.69 7.84
CA GLN A 28 2.34 -5.74 7.23
C GLN A 28 3.07 -4.56 6.60
N LYS A 29 4.08 -4.02 7.28
CA LYS A 29 4.92 -2.95 6.74
C LYS A 29 5.59 -3.38 5.43
N VAL A 30 6.23 -4.54 5.42
CA VAL A 30 6.90 -5.06 4.21
C VAL A 30 5.91 -5.23 3.07
N ILE A 31 4.73 -5.82 3.33
CA ILE A 31 3.72 -6.02 2.29
C ILE A 31 3.17 -4.70 1.76
N LEU A 32 2.96 -3.70 2.63
CA LEU A 32 2.51 -2.37 2.22
C LEU A 32 3.55 -1.68 1.34
N GLU A 33 4.84 -1.75 1.71
CA GLU A 33 5.95 -1.20 0.93
C GLU A 33 6.05 -1.87 -0.45
N GLU A 34 6.04 -3.21 -0.49
CA GLU A 34 6.08 -3.97 -1.75
C GLU A 34 4.86 -3.69 -2.63
N HIS A 35 3.65 -3.67 -2.04
CA HIS A 35 2.44 -3.38 -2.78
C HIS A 35 2.46 -1.97 -3.36
N PHE A 36 2.94 -1.00 -2.58
CA PHE A 36 3.08 0.37 -3.02
C PHE A 36 4.08 0.52 -4.17
N GLU A 37 5.28 -0.08 -4.05
CA GLU A 37 6.30 -0.07 -5.10
C GLU A 37 5.81 -0.74 -6.38
N ASN A 38 5.14 -1.89 -6.26
CA ASN A 38 4.54 -2.59 -7.40
C ASN A 38 3.42 -1.77 -8.06
N TRP A 39 2.58 -1.10 -7.28
CA TRP A 39 1.55 -0.23 -7.82
C TRP A 39 2.15 1.02 -8.47
N LYS A 40 3.13 1.67 -7.84
CA LYS A 40 3.83 2.84 -8.37
C LYS A 40 4.48 2.51 -9.72
N GLY A 41 5.14 1.35 -9.80
CA GLY A 41 5.90 0.92 -10.97
C GLY A 41 7.05 1.87 -11.25
N SER A 42 7.27 2.19 -12.52
CA SER A 42 8.30 3.14 -12.97
C SER A 42 7.86 4.62 -12.96
N LEU A 43 6.66 4.92 -12.46
CA LEU A 43 6.15 6.29 -12.42
C LEU A 43 6.70 7.02 -11.19
N GLU A 44 7.13 8.27 -11.37
CA GLU A 44 7.57 9.10 -10.26
C GLU A 44 6.43 9.40 -9.28
N GLN A 45 6.79 9.55 -8.00
CA GLN A 45 5.87 10.06 -7.00
C GLN A 45 5.71 11.57 -7.16
N VAL A 46 4.47 12.05 -7.07
CA VAL A 46 4.15 13.47 -7.23
C VAL A 46 4.02 14.18 -5.86
N ASP A 47 3.90 13.41 -4.78
CA ASP A 47 3.60 13.88 -3.43
C ASP A 47 4.15 12.89 -2.38
N ASP A 48 4.21 13.32 -1.13
CA ASP A 48 4.64 12.49 0.00
C ASP A 48 3.55 11.47 0.41
N VAL A 49 3.97 10.30 0.89
CA VAL A 49 3.07 9.23 1.36
C VAL A 49 3.46 8.80 2.77
N CYS A 50 2.49 8.79 3.70
CA CYS A 50 2.68 8.33 5.06
C CYS A 50 1.55 7.37 5.47
N VAL A 51 1.92 6.23 6.06
CA VAL A 51 0.99 5.24 6.64
C VAL A 51 1.44 4.92 8.05
N ILE A 52 0.52 4.97 9.02
CA ILE A 52 0.76 4.64 10.43
C ILE A 52 -0.21 3.51 10.81
N GLY A 53 0.34 2.40 11.31
CA GLY A 53 -0.43 1.26 11.79
C GLY A 53 -0.33 1.13 13.31
N VAL A 54 -1.45 0.80 13.96
CA VAL A 54 -1.54 0.57 15.41
C VAL A 54 -2.20 -0.79 15.65
N ARG A 55 -1.62 -1.58 16.55
CA ARG A 55 -2.17 -2.84 17.04
C ARG A 55 -2.33 -2.76 18.56
N ILE A 56 -3.48 -3.20 19.06
CA ILE A 56 -3.88 -3.18 20.47
C ILE A 56 -3.94 -4.61 21.00
#